data_AF-A0A650CPD7-F1
#
_entry.id   AF-A0A650CPD7-F1
#
_cell.length_a   1.000
_cell.length_b   1.000
_cell.length_c   1.000
_cell.angle_alpha   90.00
_cell.angle_beta   90.00
_cell.angle_gamma   90.00
#
_symmetry.space_group_name_H-M   'P 1'
#
loop_
_entity.id
_entity.type
_entity.pdbx_description
1 polymer ?
#
loop_
_entity_poly.entity_id
_entity_poly.type
_entity_poly.pdbx_seq_one_letter_code
_entity_poly.pdbx_strand_id
1 'polypeptide(L)'
;MEASEKRAILRFSTRRVGKQRRPVEVVHFYSSYGVKDFHAYCERGVISSFLERVNADVRRGRKGGTIYLEGDRADDLFRRLIILAACRQCTRSQAKIPEIAEKVASLGEVATLFWYSRVLEEYEKRGFWGVCRVARAFRVLYRID
;
A
#
# COMPACT_ATOMS: atom_id res chain seq x y z
N MET A 1 5.56 -1.65 -31.94
CA MET A 1 4.80 -0.89 -30.92
C MET A 1 5.41 -1.30 -29.59
N GLU A 2 6.38 -0.54 -29.09
CA GLU A 2 7.00 -0.83 -27.79
C GLU A 2 5.89 -0.86 -26.74
N ALA A 3 5.76 -1.99 -26.04
CA ALA A 3 4.86 -2.09 -24.91
C ALA A 3 5.30 -1.03 -23.91
N SER A 4 4.51 0.04 -23.78
CA SER A 4 4.72 1.06 -22.76
C SER A 4 4.81 0.33 -21.42
N GLU A 5 6.03 0.29 -20.88
CA GLU A 5 6.36 -0.39 -19.65
C GLU A 5 5.37 0.09 -18.57
N LYS A 6 4.47 -0.80 -18.12
CA LYS A 6 3.42 -0.41 -17.18
C LYS A 6 4.07 0.07 -15.89
N ARG A 7 3.99 1.38 -15.67
CA ARG A 7 4.69 2.04 -14.58
C ARG A 7 3.70 2.51 -13.54
N ALA A 8 3.65 1.82 -12.41
CA ALA A 8 2.92 2.33 -11.25
C ALA A 8 3.86 3.16 -10.37
N ILE A 9 3.32 4.17 -9.69
CA ILE A 9 4.11 5.15 -8.95
C ILE A 9 3.61 5.26 -7.51
N LEU A 10 4.53 5.17 -6.56
CA LEU A 10 4.30 5.51 -5.16
C LEU A 10 5.00 6.83 -4.85
N ARG A 11 4.26 7.80 -4.33
CA ARG A 11 4.82 9.09 -3.90
C ARG A 11 4.59 9.30 -2.42
N PHE A 12 5.64 9.70 -1.70
CA PHE A 12 5.58 10.01 -0.29
C PHE A 12 5.45 11.52 -0.07
N SER A 13 4.66 11.89 0.92
CA SER A 13 4.49 13.27 1.37
C SER A 13 4.30 13.29 2.88
N THR A 14 4.53 14.44 3.51
CA THR A 14 4.27 14.62 4.94
C THR A 14 3.04 15.49 5.12
N ARG A 15 2.09 15.06 5.95
CA ARG A 15 0.93 15.86 6.37
C ARG A 15 1.00 16.12 7.87
N ARG A 16 0.49 17.28 8.30
CA ARG A 16 0.32 17.60 9.72
C ARG A 16 -1.09 17.22 10.15
N VAL A 17 -1.23 16.37 11.16
CA VAL A 17 -2.53 15.89 11.64
C VAL A 17 -2.75 16.20 13.13
N GLY A 18 -4.02 16.39 13.51
CA GLY A 18 -4.46 16.68 14.87
C GLY A 18 -4.14 18.10 15.34
N LYS A 19 -4.60 18.44 16.56
CA LYS A 19 -4.40 19.76 17.19
C LYS A 19 -2.92 20.11 17.38
N GLN A 20 -2.10 19.10 17.69
CA GLN A 20 -0.65 19.24 17.88
C GLN A 20 0.16 19.22 16.57
N ARG A 21 -0.49 19.16 15.39
CA ARG A 21 0.17 19.20 14.07
C ARG A 21 1.30 18.17 13.90
N ARG A 22 1.13 16.97 14.45
CA ARG A 22 2.15 15.92 14.36
C ARG A 22 2.37 15.55 12.88
N PRO A 23 3.63 15.53 12.40
CA PRO A 23 3.91 15.12 11.03
C PRO A 23 3.64 13.62 10.89
N VAL A 24 2.92 13.24 9.85
CA VAL A 24 2.64 11.85 9.48
C VAL A 24 2.93 11.68 8.00
N GLU A 25 3.66 10.62 7.66
CA GLU A 25 3.91 10.25 6.27
C GLU A 25 2.64 9.68 5.62
N VAL A 26 2.41 10.10 4.38
CA VAL A 26 1.32 9.66 3.53
C VAL A 26 1.92 9.15 2.23
N VAL A 27 1.58 7.92 1.88
CA VAL A 27 1.88 7.33 0.58
C VAL A 27 0.68 7.56 -0.35
N HIS A 28 0.97 7.97 -1.57
CA HIS A 28 -0.01 8.14 -2.66
C HIS A 28 0.33 7.15 -3.76
N PHE A 29 -0.68 6.41 -4.19
CA PHE A 29 -0.59 5.38 -5.21
C PHE A 29 -1.18 5.90 -6.52
N TYR A 30 -0.40 5.82 -7.59
CA TYR A 30 -0.80 6.19 -8.93
C TYR A 30 -0.66 4.97 -9.85
N SER A 31 -1.74 4.61 -10.54
CA SER A 31 -1.71 3.59 -11.59
C SER A 31 -0.88 4.04 -12.78
N SER A 32 -0.64 3.12 -13.72
CA SER A 32 0.01 3.39 -15.00
C SER A 32 -0.67 4.45 -15.85
N TYR A 33 -1.93 4.77 -15.57
CA TYR A 33 -2.68 5.84 -16.23
C TYR A 33 -2.41 7.24 -15.64
N GLY A 34 -1.54 7.34 -14.62
CA GLY A 34 -1.21 8.61 -13.97
C GLY A 34 -2.30 9.15 -13.03
N VAL A 35 -3.40 8.42 -12.86
CA VAL A 35 -4.49 8.74 -11.94
C VAL A 35 -4.13 8.24 -10.55
N LYS A 36 -4.47 9.03 -9.52
CA LYS A 36 -4.28 8.65 -8.13
C LYS A 36 -5.42 7.72 -7.69
N ASP A 37 -5.11 6.44 -7.53
CA ASP A 37 -6.10 5.44 -7.14
C ASP A 37 -6.35 5.43 -5.62
N PHE A 38 -5.29 5.64 -4.83
CA PHE A 38 -5.36 5.45 -3.38
C PHE A 38 -4.34 6.31 -2.63
N HIS A 39 -4.64 6.64 -1.37
CA HIS A 39 -3.63 7.15 -0.44
C HIS A 39 -3.89 6.66 0.98
N ALA A 40 -2.82 6.51 1.76
CA ALA A 40 -2.90 6.01 3.12
C ALA A 40 -1.82 6.61 4.03
N TYR A 41 -2.12 6.66 5.33
CA TYR A 41 -1.12 6.97 6.36
C TYR A 41 -0.21 5.76 6.57
N CYS A 42 0.93 5.75 5.88
CA CYS A 42 1.87 4.64 5.90
C CYS A 42 3.28 5.19 5.76
N GLU A 43 4.16 4.82 6.69
CA GLU A 43 5.56 5.25 6.67
C GLU A 43 6.31 4.64 5.50
N ARG A 44 7.28 5.38 4.97
CA ARG A 44 8.14 4.90 3.90
C ARG A 44 8.91 3.65 4.30
N GLY A 45 9.32 3.57 5.57
CA GLY A 45 10.01 2.40 6.11
C GLY A 45 9.20 1.11 5.94
N VAL A 46 7.88 1.15 6.19
CA VAL A 46 7.00 -0.03 6.02
C VAL A 46 6.96 -0.49 4.58
N ILE A 47 6.85 0.45 3.63
CA ILE A 47 6.85 0.14 2.20
C ILE A 47 8.20 -0.41 1.74
N SER A 48 9.30 0.24 2.13
CA SER A 48 10.65 -0.20 1.77
C SER A 48 10.97 -1.59 2.31
N SER A 49 10.68 -1.86 3.58
CA SER A 49 10.92 -3.18 4.18
C SER A 49 10.07 -4.28 3.54
N PHE A 50 8.85 -3.96 3.09
CA PHE A 50 8.04 -4.92 2.34
C PHE A 50 8.63 -5.21 0.95
N LEU A 51 9.06 -4.17 0.23
CA LEU A 51 9.69 -4.32 -1.09
C LEU A 51 10.97 -5.16 -1.02
N GLU A 52 11.80 -4.93 0.00
CA GLU A 52 12.99 -5.73 0.30
C GLU A 52 12.61 -7.19 0.58
N ARG A 53 11.59 -7.43 1.41
CA ARG A 53 11.12 -8.78 1.75
C ARG A 53 10.71 -9.60 0.53
N VAL A 54 10.07 -8.99 -0.46
CA VAL A 54 9.60 -9.70 -1.66
C VAL A 54 10.62 -9.69 -2.80
N ASN A 55 11.85 -9.23 -2.52
CA ASN A 55 12.92 -9.02 -3.50
C ASN A 55 12.43 -8.26 -4.74
N ALA A 56 11.67 -7.18 -4.52
CA ALA A 56 11.16 -6.36 -5.61
C ALA A 56 12.26 -5.48 -6.17
N ASP A 57 12.49 -5.59 -7.48
CA ASP A 57 13.29 -4.62 -8.20
C ASP A 57 12.45 -3.36 -8.44
N VAL A 58 12.93 -2.22 -7.93
CA VAL A 58 12.21 -0.94 -7.99
C VAL A 58 13.17 0.20 -8.24
N ARG A 59 12.76 1.12 -9.11
CA ARG A 59 13.52 2.34 -9.34
C ARG A 59 13.10 3.42 -8.33
N ARG A 60 14.08 4.03 -7.67
CA ARG A 60 13.86 5.12 -6.70
C ARG A 60 14.18 6.47 -7.34
N GLY A 61 13.35 7.47 -7.07
CA GLY A 61 13.62 8.85 -7.52
C GLY A 61 14.84 9.45 -6.80
N ARG A 62 15.49 10.46 -7.41
CA ARG A 62 16.74 11.08 -6.89
C ARG A 62 16.68 11.56 -5.43
N LYS A 63 15.51 12.01 -4.97
CA LYS A 63 15.28 12.49 -3.58
C LYS A 63 14.66 11.44 -2.67
N GLY A 64 14.52 10.18 -3.12
CA GLY A 64 13.96 9.07 -2.36
C GLY A 64 12.47 9.18 -2.01
N GLY A 65 11.77 10.23 -2.42
CA GLY A 65 10.35 10.47 -2.14
C GLY A 65 9.39 9.81 -3.13
N THR A 66 9.91 9.13 -4.15
CA THR A 66 9.11 8.44 -5.18
C THR A 66 9.72 7.07 -5.46
N ILE A 67 8.87 6.05 -5.55
CA ILE A 67 9.22 4.69 -5.98
C ILE A 67 8.44 4.41 -7.26
N TYR A 68 9.13 3.88 -8.27
CA TYR A 68 8.55 3.43 -9.53
C TYR A 68 8.57 1.90 -9.54
N LEU A 69 7.40 1.32 -9.77
CA LEU A 69 7.23 -0.12 -9.97
C LEU A 69 7.25 -0.36 -11.48
N GLU A 70 8.18 -1.18 -11.93
CA GLU A 70 8.47 -1.47 -13.33
C GLU A 70 8.58 -3.00 -13.51
N GLY A 71 8.49 -3.50 -14.75
CA GLY A 71 8.54 -4.92 -15.07
C GLY A 71 7.25 -5.71 -14.81
N ASP A 72 7.32 -7.03 -15.06
CA ASP A 72 6.13 -7.91 -15.13
C ASP A 72 5.37 -8.05 -13.81
N ARG A 73 6.03 -7.81 -12.67
CA ARG A 73 5.44 -7.91 -11.33
C ARG A 73 4.86 -6.58 -10.82
N ALA A 74 4.96 -5.49 -11.58
CA ALA A 74 4.56 -4.16 -11.12
C ALA A 74 3.09 -4.10 -10.68
N ASP A 75 2.17 -4.69 -11.46
CA ASP A 75 0.73 -4.68 -11.17
C ASP A 75 0.40 -5.48 -9.88
N ASP A 76 1.03 -6.64 -9.66
CA ASP A 76 0.85 -7.44 -8.44
C ASP A 76 1.42 -6.72 -7.21
N LEU A 77 2.65 -6.19 -7.34
CA LEU A 77 3.29 -5.42 -6.27
C LEU A 77 2.47 -4.20 -5.88
N PHE A 78 1.94 -3.46 -6.87
CA PHE A 78 1.08 -2.31 -6.64
C PHE A 78 -0.14 -2.67 -5.78
N ARG A 79 -0.84 -3.74 -6.15
CA ARG A 79 -2.02 -4.23 -5.40
C ARG A 79 -1.66 -4.62 -3.97
N ARG A 80 -0.57 -5.38 -3.78
CA ARG A 80 -0.09 -5.80 -2.45
C ARG A 80 0.28 -4.61 -1.58
N LEU A 81 0.96 -3.61 -2.13
CA LEU A 81 1.34 -2.41 -1.39
C LEU A 81 0.13 -1.58 -0.97
N ILE A 82 -0.93 -1.53 -1.78
CA ILE A 82 -2.20 -0.92 -1.38
C ILE A 82 -2.82 -1.67 -0.19
N ILE A 83 -2.87 -3.01 -0.25
CA ILE A 83 -3.41 -3.83 0.86
C ILE A 83 -2.59 -3.60 2.14
N LEU A 84 -1.25 -3.63 2.03
CA LEU A 84 -0.35 -3.37 3.16
C LEU A 84 -0.59 -1.98 3.76
N ALA A 85 -0.63 -0.94 2.92
CA ALA A 85 -0.81 0.44 3.38
C ALA A 85 -2.19 0.65 4.03
N ALA A 86 -3.23 0.04 3.47
CA ALA A 86 -4.57 0.00 4.04
C ALA A 86 -4.59 -0.66 5.44
N CYS A 87 -3.90 -1.78 5.60
CA CYS A 87 -3.78 -2.44 6.89
C CYS A 87 -2.95 -1.61 7.88
N ARG A 88 -1.83 -1.05 7.43
CA ARG A 88 -0.92 -0.24 8.26
C ARG A 88 -1.63 0.98 8.84
N GLN A 89 -2.36 1.76 8.04
CA GLN A 89 -3.02 2.97 8.53
C GLN A 89 -4.11 2.70 9.57
N CYS A 90 -4.66 1.49 9.58
CA CYS A 90 -5.73 1.05 10.48
C CYS A 90 -5.23 0.11 11.60
N THR A 91 -3.92 0.00 11.80
CA THR A 91 -3.28 -0.82 12.84
C THR A 91 -2.40 0.06 13.71
N ARG A 92 -2.70 0.13 15.02
CA ARG A 92 -1.91 0.93 15.97
C ARG A 92 -0.64 0.23 16.46
N SER A 93 -0.71 -1.09 16.62
CA SER A 93 0.42 -1.90 17.10
C SER A 93 1.49 -2.04 16.03
N GLN A 94 2.70 -1.54 16.30
CA GLN A 94 3.85 -1.74 15.42
C GLN A 94 4.27 -3.22 15.34
N ALA A 95 4.09 -3.97 16.43
CA ALA A 95 4.45 -5.38 16.49
C ALA A 95 3.66 -6.26 15.50
N LYS A 96 2.45 -5.82 15.11
CA LYS A 96 1.61 -6.54 14.13
C LYS A 96 2.00 -6.27 12.67
N ILE A 97 2.79 -5.23 12.40
CA ILE A 97 3.12 -4.83 11.02
C ILE A 97 3.95 -5.88 10.28
N PRO A 98 4.97 -6.52 10.89
CA PRO A 98 5.70 -7.62 10.26
C PRO A 98 4.80 -8.80 9.86
N GLU A 99 3.85 -9.19 10.71
CA GLU A 99 2.89 -10.28 10.44
C GLU A 99 1.94 -9.92 9.29
N ILE A 100 1.41 -8.68 9.28
CA ILE A 100 0.60 -8.16 8.16
C ILE A 100 1.40 -8.22 6.85
N ALA A 101 2.64 -7.73 6.87
CA ALA A 101 3.50 -7.73 5.70
C ALA A 101 3.78 -9.16 5.19
N GLU A 102 3.95 -10.13 6.09
CA GLU A 102 4.17 -11.54 5.72
C GLU A 102 2.91 -12.14 5.10
N LYS A 103 1.76 -11.86 5.70
CA LYS A 103 0.49 -12.34 5.17
C LYS A 103 0.19 -11.76 3.79
N VAL A 104 0.45 -10.47 3.59
CA VAL A 104 0.28 -9.80 2.29
C VAL A 104 1.25 -10.35 1.25
N ALA A 105 2.50 -10.64 1.62
CA ALA A 105 3.48 -11.25 0.72
C ALA A 105 3.08 -12.67 0.28
N SER A 106 2.43 -13.45 1.17
CA SER A 106 2.01 -14.83 0.90
C SER A 106 0.64 -14.97 0.24
N LEU A 107 -0.08 -13.88 -0.05
CA LEU A 107 -1.37 -13.97 -0.75
C LEU A 107 -1.19 -14.57 -2.16
N GLY A 108 -2.04 -15.53 -2.50
CA GLY A 108 -2.22 -15.95 -3.90
C GLY A 108 -2.93 -14.87 -4.72
N GLU A 109 -2.88 -14.98 -6.05
CA GLU A 109 -3.43 -13.99 -6.98
C GLU A 109 -4.90 -13.64 -6.72
N VAL A 110 -5.76 -14.65 -6.56
CA VAL A 110 -7.20 -14.46 -6.29
C VAL A 110 -7.43 -13.68 -5.00
N ALA A 111 -6.69 -14.01 -3.94
CA ALA A 111 -6.80 -13.32 -2.67
C ALA A 111 -6.29 -11.88 -2.76
N THR A 112 -5.18 -11.64 -3.48
CA THR A 112 -4.67 -10.29 -3.75
C THR A 112 -5.71 -9.45 -4.48
N LEU A 113 -6.31 -9.96 -5.55
CA LEU A 113 -7.35 -9.25 -6.32
C LEU A 113 -8.59 -8.95 -5.49
N PHE A 114 -9.05 -9.92 -4.69
CA PHE A 114 -10.18 -9.72 -3.78
C PHE A 114 -9.92 -8.61 -2.77
N TRP A 115 -8.80 -8.67 -2.04
CA TRP A 115 -8.52 -7.67 -1.01
C TRP A 115 -8.24 -6.29 -1.59
N TYR A 116 -7.52 -6.23 -2.70
CA TYR A 116 -7.28 -4.99 -3.44
C TYR A 116 -8.59 -4.32 -3.88
N SER A 117 -9.46 -5.06 -4.57
CA SER A 117 -10.73 -4.51 -5.05
C SER A 117 -11.63 -4.05 -3.90
N ARG A 118 -11.69 -4.82 -2.80
CA ARG A 118 -12.42 -4.41 -1.59
C ARG A 118 -11.87 -3.15 -0.93
N VAL A 119 -10.55 -3.00 -0.87
CA VAL A 119 -9.93 -1.78 -0.33
C VAL A 119 -10.32 -0.57 -1.17
N LEU A 120 -10.21 -0.64 -2.50
CA LEU A 120 -10.55 0.48 -3.38
C LEU A 120 -12.04 0.81 -3.36
N GLU A 121 -12.91 -0.20 -3.44
CA GLU A 121 -14.37 -0.02 -3.40
C GLU A 121 -14.81 0.69 -2.11
N GLU A 122 -14.33 0.25 -0.95
CA GLU A 122 -14.70 0.87 0.33
C GLU A 122 -14.01 2.22 0.54
N TYR A 123 -12.82 2.42 -0.03
CA TYR A 123 -12.16 3.72 -0.05
C TYR A 123 -12.96 4.75 -0.86
N GLU A 124 -13.47 4.39 -2.03
CA GLU A 124 -14.32 5.28 -2.84
C GLU A 124 -15.66 5.57 -2.15
N LYS A 125 -16.31 4.54 -1.61
CA LYS A 125 -17.64 4.69 -1.00
C LYS A 125 -17.63 5.40 0.35
N ARG A 126 -16.60 5.15 1.17
CA ARG A 126 -16.60 5.52 2.60
C ARG A 126 -15.26 6.09 3.09
N GLY A 127 -14.30 6.29 2.20
CA GLY A 127 -12.99 6.83 2.55
C GLY A 127 -12.25 6.00 3.60
N PHE A 128 -11.57 6.70 4.50
CA PHE A 128 -10.75 6.12 5.56
C PHE A 128 -11.48 5.04 6.39
N TRP A 129 -12.73 5.30 6.78
CA TRP A 129 -13.49 4.39 7.65
C TRP A 129 -13.87 3.09 6.92
N GLY A 130 -14.16 3.16 5.62
CA GLY A 130 -14.39 1.98 4.79
C GLY A 130 -13.14 1.09 4.74
N VAL A 131 -12.00 1.69 4.45
CA VAL A 131 -10.72 0.99 4.42
C VAL A 131 -10.41 0.31 5.75
N CYS A 132 -10.67 0.97 6.88
CA CYS A 132 -10.42 0.35 8.19
C CYS A 132 -11.35 -0.83 8.52
N ARG A 133 -12.55 -0.90 7.93
CA ARG A 133 -13.40 -2.09 8.04
C ARG A 133 -12.79 -3.26 7.27
N VAL A 134 -12.32 -3.01 6.05
CA VAL A 134 -11.64 -4.03 5.22
C VAL A 134 -10.35 -4.51 5.89
N ALA A 135 -9.52 -3.58 6.38
CA ALA A 135 -8.29 -3.91 7.11
C ALA A 135 -8.56 -4.76 8.37
N ARG A 136 -9.62 -4.45 9.13
CA ARG A 136 -10.02 -5.27 10.28
C ARG A 136 -10.45 -6.66 9.83
N ALA A 137 -11.28 -6.77 8.79
CA ALA A 137 -11.72 -8.07 8.26
C ALA A 137 -10.53 -8.93 7.79
N PHE A 138 -9.56 -8.31 7.11
CA PHE A 138 -8.31 -8.95 6.71
C PHE A 138 -7.57 -9.53 7.93
N ARG A 139 -7.34 -8.72 8.97
CA ARG A 139 -6.60 -9.16 10.17
C ARG A 139 -7.33 -10.25 10.93
N VAL A 140 -8.66 -10.19 11.04
CA VAL A 140 -9.46 -11.25 11.68
C VAL A 140 -9.38 -12.55 10.88
N LEU A 141 -9.58 -12.51 9.56
CA LEU A 141 -9.52 -13.72 8.73
C LEU A 141 -8.16 -14.41 8.85
N TYR A 142 -7.09 -13.64 8.90
CA TYR A 142 -5.73 -14.15 8.96
C TYR A 142 -5.15 -14.26 10.38
N ARG A 143 -5.99 -14.12 11.42
CA ARG A 143 -5.62 -14.31 12.84
C ARG A 143 -4.44 -13.46 13.31
N ILE A 144 -4.39 -12.22 12.82
CA ILE A 144 -3.43 -11.19 13.25
C ILE A 144 -4.00 -10.39 14.44
N ASP A 145 -5.33 -10.33 14.53
CA ASP A 145 -6.08 -9.69 15.63
C ASP A 145 -6.49 -10.67 16.72
#